data_AF-A0A9E5H1S6-F1
#
_entry.id   AF-A0A9E5H1S6-F1
#
_cell.length_a   1.000
_cell.length_b   1.000
_cell.length_c   1.000
_cell.angle_alpha   90.00
_cell.angle_beta   90.00
_cell.angle_gamma   90.00
#
_symmetry.space_group_name_H-M   'P 1'
#
loop_
_entity.id
_entity.type
_entity.pdbx_description
1 polymer ?
#
loop_
_entity_poly.entity_id
_entity_poly.type
_entity_poly.pdbx_seq_one_letter_code
_entity_poly.pdbx_strand_id
1 'polypeptide(L)'
;MSEANVAEFPSGDKSDDVGGVAGKRLKSFLERIERLEEEKSALAEDIRDVYAEAKSAGFESKIMRRIIKLRKMEVEKRREEDELLELYMAAIGME
;
A
#
# COMPACT_ATOMS: atom_id res chain seq x y z
N MET A 1 -44.32 -39.37 21.51
CA MET A 1 -43.29 -38.75 22.37
C MET A 1 -41.95 -39.07 21.71
N SER A 2 -41.20 -38.17 21.10
CA SER A 2 -40.92 -36.77 21.41
C SER A 2 -40.77 -35.95 20.12
N GLU A 3 -41.56 -34.89 19.99
CA GLU A 3 -41.38 -33.87 18.95
C GLU A 3 -40.07 -33.12 19.21
N ALA A 4 -39.18 -33.12 18.22
CA ALA A 4 -37.99 -32.29 18.23
C ALA A 4 -38.43 -30.84 17.99
N ASN A 5 -38.33 -30.02 19.04
CA ASN A 5 -38.63 -28.60 19.03
C ASN A 5 -37.61 -27.88 18.13
N VAL A 6 -37.99 -27.60 16.88
CA VAL A 6 -37.23 -26.73 15.98
C VAL A 6 -37.35 -25.32 16.56
N ALA A 7 -36.31 -24.86 17.23
CA ALA A 7 -36.22 -23.48 17.68
C ALA A 7 -36.35 -22.56 16.46
N GLU A 8 -37.48 -21.87 16.36
CA GLU A 8 -37.66 -20.74 15.43
C GLU A 8 -36.57 -19.72 15.72
N PHE A 9 -35.69 -19.51 14.74
CA PHE A 9 -34.80 -18.36 14.75
C PHE A 9 -35.69 -17.11 14.61
N PRO A 10 -35.62 -16.16 15.55
CA PRO A 10 -36.37 -14.93 15.42
C PRO A 10 -35.84 -14.15 14.21
N SER A 11 -36.62 -14.15 13.14
CA SER A 11 -36.48 -13.23 12.01
C SER A 11 -36.71 -11.82 12.52
N GLY A 12 -35.66 -11.20 13.04
CA GLY A 12 -35.61 -9.79 13.39
C GLY A 12 -35.64 -8.95 12.12
N ASP A 13 -36.83 -8.67 11.64
CA ASP A 13 -37.09 -7.59 10.70
C ASP A 13 -36.82 -6.24 11.37
N LYS A 14 -35.69 -5.63 11.00
CA LYS A 14 -35.53 -4.19 10.75
C LYS A 14 -34.41 -3.99 9.74
N SER A 15 -34.70 -4.25 8.46
CA SER A 15 -33.86 -3.85 7.33
C SER A 15 -34.25 -2.49 6.74
N ASP A 16 -34.90 -1.64 7.53
CA ASP A 16 -35.19 -0.27 7.13
C ASP A 16 -34.03 0.64 7.57
N ASP A 17 -33.30 1.16 6.57
CA ASP A 17 -32.31 2.27 6.63
C ASP A 17 -30.83 1.93 6.31
N VAL A 18 -30.48 0.71 5.92
CA VAL A 18 -29.14 0.45 5.32
C VAL A 18 -29.11 0.76 3.82
N GLY A 19 -30.25 0.58 3.13
CA GLY A 19 -30.32 0.67 1.66
C GLY A 19 -30.45 2.09 1.08
N GLY A 20 -30.94 3.06 1.86
CA GLY A 20 -31.36 4.37 1.34
C GLY A 20 -30.23 5.40 1.20
N VAL A 21 -29.73 5.89 2.34
CA VAL A 21 -28.69 6.93 2.42
C VAL A 21 -27.31 6.33 2.70
N ALA A 22 -27.24 5.35 3.61
CA ALA A 22 -26.00 4.65 3.93
C ALA A 22 -25.43 3.90 2.71
N GLY A 23 -26.27 3.17 1.97
CA GLY A 23 -25.89 2.49 0.72
C GLY A 23 -25.38 3.44 -0.36
N LYS A 24 -26.02 4.60 -0.56
CA LYS A 24 -25.56 5.61 -1.55
C LYS A 24 -24.20 6.20 -1.18
N ARG A 25 -23.98 6.48 0.10
CA ARG A 25 -22.71 7.02 0.60
C ARG A 25 -21.58 5.99 0.49
N LEU A 26 -21.85 4.73 0.81
CA LEU A 26 -20.91 3.62 0.61
C LEU A 26 -20.54 3.48 -0.86
N LYS A 27 -21.52 3.47 -1.77
CA LYS A 27 -21.28 3.41 -3.22
C LYS A 27 -20.37 4.54 -3.70
N SER A 28 -20.62 5.77 -3.24
CA SER A 28 -19.78 6.93 -3.58
C SER A 28 -18.34 6.78 -3.09
N PHE A 29 -18.10 6.19 -1.90
CA PHE A 29 -16.74 5.92 -1.44
C PHE A 29 -16.05 4.85 -2.31
N LEU A 30 -16.75 3.78 -2.66
CA LEU A 30 -16.21 2.70 -3.51
C LEU A 30 -15.82 3.23 -4.89
N GLU A 31 -16.73 3.93 -5.59
CA GLU A 31 -16.47 4.49 -6.92
C GLU A 31 -15.28 5.46 -6.92
N ARG A 32 -15.10 6.24 -5.83
CA ARG A 32 -13.94 7.13 -5.68
C ARG A 32 -12.65 6.36 -5.45
N ILE A 33 -12.69 5.29 -4.66
CA ILE A 33 -11.51 4.45 -4.40
C ILE A 33 -11.09 3.70 -5.66
N GLU A 34 -12.04 3.13 -6.41
CA GLU A 34 -11.77 2.43 -7.68
C GLU A 34 -11.05 3.34 -8.67
N ARG A 35 -11.56 4.57 -8.88
CA ARG A 35 -10.88 5.56 -9.72
C ARG A 35 -9.46 5.89 -9.22
N LEU A 36 -9.28 6.06 -7.92
CA LEU A 36 -7.94 6.34 -7.34
C LEU A 36 -6.98 5.15 -7.50
N GLU A 37 -7.47 3.91 -7.43
CA GLU A 37 -6.66 2.73 -7.68
C GLU A 37 -6.30 2.58 -9.17
N GLU A 38 -7.20 2.93 -10.09
CA GLU A 38 -6.87 3.03 -11.52
C GLU A 38 -5.79 4.08 -11.80
N GLU A 39 -5.93 5.30 -11.26
CA GLU A 39 -4.94 6.37 -11.37
C GLU A 39 -3.58 5.94 -10.79
N LYS A 40 -3.58 5.26 -9.62
CA LYS A 40 -2.37 4.72 -9.00
C LYS A 40 -1.72 3.62 -9.84
N SER A 41 -2.52 2.78 -10.50
CA SER A 41 -2.02 1.74 -11.41
C SER A 41 -1.34 2.36 -12.63
N ALA A 42 -1.98 3.36 -13.26
CA ALA A 42 -1.42 4.10 -14.39
C ALA A 42 -0.09 4.78 -14.01
N LEU A 43 -0.04 5.47 -12.86
CA LEU A 43 1.21 6.05 -12.36
C LEU A 43 2.30 5.00 -12.07
N ALA A 44 1.90 3.82 -11.58
CA ALA A 44 2.85 2.72 -11.35
C ALA A 44 3.40 2.12 -12.66
N GLU A 45 2.63 2.16 -13.74
CA GLU A 45 3.07 1.83 -15.10
C GLU A 45 4.08 2.85 -15.61
N ASP A 46 3.76 4.14 -15.55
CA ASP A 46 4.66 5.21 -15.96
C ASP A 46 6.01 5.13 -15.21
N ILE A 47 5.99 4.88 -13.90
CA ILE A 47 7.21 4.70 -13.11
C ILE A 47 8.02 3.49 -13.59
N ARG A 48 7.36 2.37 -13.94
CA ARG A 48 8.04 1.18 -14.48
C ARG A 48 8.70 1.48 -15.81
N ASP A 49 8.03 2.20 -16.69
CA ASP A 49 8.53 2.54 -18.01
C ASP A 49 9.76 3.45 -17.91
N VAL A 50 9.77 4.43 -17.00
CA VAL A 50 10.96 5.25 -16.72
C VAL A 50 12.14 4.40 -16.24
N TYR A 51 11.92 3.41 -15.37
CA TYR A 51 13.00 2.50 -14.97
C TYR A 51 13.47 1.61 -16.12
N ALA A 52 12.58 1.21 -17.03
CA ALA A 52 12.93 0.41 -18.20
C ALA A 52 13.74 1.23 -19.22
N GLU A 53 13.38 2.48 -19.45
CA GLU A 53 14.14 3.44 -20.25
C GLU A 53 15.54 3.66 -19.66
N ALA A 54 15.61 3.94 -18.35
CA ALA A 54 16.89 4.12 -17.66
C ALA A 54 17.79 2.88 -17.77
N LYS A 55 17.21 1.68 -17.66
CA LYS A 55 17.94 0.42 -17.87
C LYS A 55 18.47 0.30 -19.29
N SER A 56 17.68 0.69 -20.29
CA SER A 56 18.09 0.70 -21.70
C SER A 56 19.19 1.72 -21.98
N ALA A 57 19.21 2.82 -21.23
CA ALA A 57 20.27 3.83 -21.24
C ALA A 57 21.53 3.42 -20.43
N GLY A 58 21.54 2.23 -19.81
CA GLY A 58 22.70 1.68 -19.09
C GLY A 58 22.73 1.96 -17.58
N PHE A 59 21.65 2.48 -16.98
CA PHE A 59 21.57 2.70 -15.54
C PHE A 59 21.03 1.49 -14.78
N GLU A 60 21.57 1.23 -13.58
CA GLU A 60 21.10 0.14 -12.73
C GLU A 60 19.89 0.55 -11.88
N SER A 61 18.72 0.05 -12.26
CA SER A 61 17.42 0.38 -11.65
C SER A 61 17.35 0.11 -10.14
N LYS A 62 18.07 -0.90 -9.62
CA LYS A 62 18.14 -1.18 -8.17
C LYS A 62 18.80 -0.03 -7.39
N ILE A 63 19.89 0.52 -7.92
CA ILE A 63 20.62 1.63 -7.30
C ILE A 63 19.78 2.91 -7.37
N MET A 64 19.11 3.17 -8.50
CA MET A 64 18.18 4.30 -8.62
C MET A 64 17.06 4.25 -7.57
N ARG A 65 16.44 3.08 -7.34
CA ARG A 65 15.44 2.88 -6.29
C ARG A 65 16.00 3.18 -4.90
N ARG A 66 17.24 2.76 -4.61
CA ARG A 66 17.92 3.09 -3.35
C ARG A 66 18.13 4.59 -3.20
N ILE A 67 18.57 5.28 -4.25
CA ILE A 67 18.75 6.75 -4.26
C ILE A 67 17.41 7.46 -4.00
N ILE A 68 16.32 7.05 -4.66
CA ILE A 68 14.99 7.66 -4.43
C ILE A 68 14.52 7.44 -3.00
N LYS A 69 14.76 6.26 -2.42
CA LYS A 69 14.46 6.01 -1.00
C LYS A 69 15.26 6.93 -0.09
N LEU A 70 16.57 7.05 -0.33
CA LEU A 70 17.45 7.94 0.44
C LEU A 70 16.96 9.39 0.34
N ARG A 71 16.63 9.88 -0.87
CA ARG A 71 16.11 11.24 -1.11
C ARG A 71 14.81 11.56 -0.37
N LYS A 72 14.01 10.54 -0.02
CA LYS A 72 12.77 10.71 0.77
C LYS A 72 13.01 10.71 2.28
N MET A 73 14.21 10.32 2.74
CA MET A 73 14.57 10.32 4.15
C MET A 73 15.08 11.70 4.58
N GLU A 74 14.76 12.08 5.82
CA GLU A 74 15.33 13.24 6.51
C GLU A 74 16.86 13.17 6.53
N VAL A 75 17.52 14.32 6.36
CA VAL A 75 18.98 14.40 6.22
C VAL A 75 19.69 13.88 7.46
N GLU A 76 19.24 14.27 8.65
CA GLU A 76 19.88 13.84 9.90
C GLU A 76 19.70 12.34 10.14
N LYS A 77 18.52 11.78 9.84
CA LYS A 77 18.30 10.34 9.93
C LYS A 77 19.20 9.56 8.96
N ARG A 78 19.43 10.09 7.76
CA ARG A 78 20.36 9.48 6.80
C ARG A 78 21.78 9.48 7.34
N ARG A 79 22.24 10.59 7.92
CA ARG A 79 23.59 10.69 8.53
C ARG A 79 23.76 9.70 9.66
N GLU A 80 22.79 9.63 10.58
CA GLU A 80 22.83 8.67 11.69
C GLU A 80 22.90 7.22 11.20
N GLU A 81 22.09 6.85 10.20
CA GLU A 81 22.15 5.51 9.60
C GLU A 81 23.49 5.24 8.91
N ASP A 82 24.06 6.23 8.20
CA ASP A 82 25.35 6.10 7.51
C ASP A 82 26.52 5.95 8.50
N GLU A 83 26.53 6.74 9.59
CA GLU A 83 27.53 6.65 10.67
C GLU A 83 27.50 5.28 11.37
N LEU A 84 26.30 4.77 11.68
CA LEU A 84 26.13 3.45 12.27
C LEU A 84 26.58 2.33 11.32
N LEU A 85 26.28 2.47 10.02
CA LEU A 85 26.71 1.51 9.01
C LEU A 85 28.23 1.45 8.91
N GLU A 86 28.89 2.62 8.84
CA GLU A 86 30.34 2.72 8.80
C GLU A 86 30.99 2.09 10.04
N LEU A 87 30.47 2.38 11.24
CA LEU A 87 30.93 1.79 12.49
C LEU A 87 30.85 0.25 12.47
N TYR A 88 29.75 -0.32 11.97
CA TYR A 88 29.56 -1.77 11.92
C TYR A 88 30.40 -2.43 10.84
N MET A 89 30.57 -1.78 9.69
CA MET A 89 31.45 -2.23 8.61
C MET A 89 32.91 -2.29 9.07
N ALA A 90 33.39 -1.25 9.75
CA ALA A 90 34.73 -1.22 10.35
C ALA A 90 34.91 -2.34 11.39
N ALA A 91 33.90 -2.60 12.24
CA ALA A 91 33.96 -3.64 13.26
C ALA A 91 34.11 -5.06 12.69
N ILE A 92 33.71 -5.30 11.44
CA ILE A 92 33.84 -6.58 10.74
C ILE A 92 34.95 -6.58 9.67
N GLY A 93 35.75 -5.52 9.59
CA GLY A 93 36.85 -5.40 8.62
C GLY A 93 36.40 -5.25 7.16
N MET A 94 35.19 -4.73 6.93
CA MET A 94 34.70 -4.34 5.62
C MET A 94 34.94 -2.83 5.42
N GLU A 95 36.16 -2.42 5.09
CA GLU A 95 36.50 -1.02 4.73
C GLU A 95 36.42 -0.78 3.22
#